data_AF-A0A2S0XKA9-F1
#
_entry.id   AF-A0A2S0XKA9-F1
#
_cell.length_a   1.000
_cell.length_b   1.000
_cell.length_c   1.000
_cell.angle_alpha   90.00
_cell.angle_beta   90.00
_cell.angle_gamma   90.00
#
_symmetry.space_group_name_H-M   'P 1'
#
loop_
_entity.id
_entity.type
_entity.pdbx_description
1 polymer ?
#
loop_
_entity_poly.entity_id
_entity_poly.type
_entity_poly.pdbx_seq_one_letter_code
_entity_poly.pdbx_strand_id
1 'polypeptide(L)' 'MKIFARLFGISRNATLSTAIERQRLAKTMPGQTGALAANRLGMLVG' A
#
# COMPACT_ATOMS: atom_id res chain seq x y z
N MET A 1 -11.22 8.15 -23.52
CA MET A 1 -10.36 8.60 -22.41
C MET A 1 -9.76 7.39 -21.68
N LYS A 2 -8.61 6.87 -22.15
CA LYS A 2 -7.99 5.65 -21.62
C LYS A 2 -7.03 5.90 -20.44
N ILE A 3 -6.52 7.13 -20.33
CA ILE A 3 -5.57 7.53 -19.28
C ILE A 3 -6.23 7.50 -17.90
N PHE A 4 -7.40 8.12 -17.75
CA PHE A 4 -8.16 8.07 -16.50
C PHE A 4 -8.62 6.65 -16.15
N ALA A 5 -9.06 5.87 -17.14
CA ALA A 5 -9.44 4.47 -16.93
C ALA A 5 -8.27 3.59 -16.47
N ARG A 6 -7.03 3.85 -16.94
CA ARG A 6 -5.83 3.17 -16.44
C ARG A 6 -5.45 3.61 -15.03
N LEU A 7 -5.61 4.91 -14.72
CA LEU A 7 -5.27 5.45 -13.40
C LEU A 7 -6.19 4.91 -12.30
N PHE A 8 -7.50 4.80 -12.59
CA PHE A 8 -8.51 4.31 -11.65
C PHE A 8 -8.83 2.81 -11.79
N GLY A 9 -8.43 2.17 -12.89
CA GLY A 9 -8.60 0.73 -13.10
C GLY A 9 -7.60 -0.14 -12.31
N ILE A 10 -6.57 0.46 -11.70
CA ILE A 10 -5.64 -0.20 -10.77
C ILE A 10 -6.23 -0.16 -9.35
N SER A 11 -7.51 -0.46 -9.19
CA SER A 11 -8.07 -0.69 -7.85
C SER A 11 -7.57 -2.06 -7.37
N ARG A 12 -6.50 -2.05 -6.57
CA ARG A 12 -6.03 -3.25 -5.87
C ARG A 12 -7.12 -3.66 -4.88
N ASN A 13 -7.95 -4.64 -5.25
CA ASN A 13 -8.92 -5.29 -4.37
C ASN A 13 -8.20 -5.93 -3.18
N ALA A 14 -7.99 -5.15 -2.12
CA ALA A 14 -7.56 -5.68 -0.84
C ALA A 14 -8.82 -6.17 -0.13
N THR A 15 -8.89 -7.47 0.16
CA THR A 15 -9.95 -8.02 1.00
C THR A 15 -9.89 -7.40 2.39
N LEU A 16 -11.03 -7.32 3.08
CA LEU A 16 -11.11 -6.77 4.45
C LEU A 16 -10.14 -7.48 5.42
N SER A 17 -9.96 -8.79 5.28
CA SER A 17 -9.00 -9.55 6.08
C SER A 17 -7.55 -9.10 5.84
N THR A 18 -7.18 -8.87 4.58
CA THR A 18 -5.84 -8.35 4.23
C THR A 18 -5.60 -6.95 4.79
N ALA A 19 -6.63 -6.11 4.85
CA ALA A 19 -6.53 -4.78 5.43
C ALA A 19 -6.29 -4.82 6.95
N ILE A 20 -6.98 -5.70 7.66
CA ILE A 20 -6.83 -5.88 9.11
C ILE A 20 -5.45 -6.42 9.46
N GLU A 21 -4.95 -7.42 8.73
CA GLU A 21 -3.61 -7.96 8.96
C GLU A 21 -2.51 -6.93 8.69
N ARG A 22 -2.68 -6.09 7.65
CA ARG A 22 -1.76 -4.96 7.42
C ARG A 22 -1.78 -3.93 8.54
N GLN A 23 -2.94 -3.66 9.13
CA GLN A 23 -3.03 -2.76 10.29
C GLN A 23 -2.35 -3.35 11.53
N ARG A 24 -2.45 -4.67 11.75
CA ARG A 24 -1.72 -5.35 12.83
C ARG A 24 -0.22 -5.29 12.60
N LEU A 25 0.24 -5.59 11.39
CA LEU A 25 1.65 -5.48 11.01
C LEU A 25 2.18 -4.06 11.13
N ALA A 26 1.38 -3.04 10.79
CA ALA A 26 1.75 -1.64 10.99
C ALA A 26 1.98 -1.30 12.46
N LYS A 27 1.24 -1.93 13.40
CA LYS A 27 1.40 -1.73 14.84
C LYS A 27 2.59 -2.50 15.43
N THR A 28 2.86 -3.70 14.94
CA THR A 28 3.97 -4.53 15.46
C THR A 28 5.30 -4.21 14.79
N MET A 29 5.27 -3.66 13.57
CA MET A 29 6.45 -3.40 12.77
C MET A 29 6.29 -2.10 11.93
N PRO A 30 6.19 -0.94 12.60
CA PRO A 30 5.95 0.34 11.93
C PRO A 30 7.11 0.76 11.00
N GLY A 31 8.37 0.45 11.37
CA GLY A 31 9.54 0.81 10.57
C GLY A 31 9.60 0.10 9.22
N GLN A 32 9.42 -1.23 9.19
CA GLN A 32 9.40 -1.98 7.92
C GLN A 32 8.14 -1.71 7.11
N THR A 33 6.99 -1.54 7.76
CA THR A 33 5.75 -1.16 7.08
C THR A 33 5.88 0.23 6.44
N GLY A 34 6.52 1.17 7.13
CA GLY A 34 6.84 2.51 6.63
C GLY A 34 7.80 2.46 5.45
N ALA A 35 8.90 1.70 5.54
CA ALA A 35 9.83 1.51 4.43
C ALA A 35 9.16 0.89 3.20
N LEU A 36 8.29 -0.10 3.40
CA LEU A 36 7.52 -0.73 2.32
C LEU A 36 6.50 0.23 1.69
N ALA A 37 5.82 1.04 2.51
CA ALA A 37 4.88 2.05 2.04
C ALA A 37 5.58 3.16 1.26
N ALA A 38 6.72 3.64 1.75
CA ALA A 38 7.54 4.63 1.07
C ALA A 38 8.07 4.11 -0.27
N ASN A 39 8.59 2.88 -0.32
CA ASN A 39 9.01 2.25 -1.57
C ASN A 39 7.87 2.16 -2.60
N ARG A 40 6.64 1.86 -2.15
CA ARG A 40 5.43 1.86 -3.02
C ARG A 40 5.05 3.24 -3.53
N LEU A 41 5.35 4.29 -2.76
CA LEU A 41 5.14 5.68 -3.14
C LEU A 41 6.33 6.27 -3.91
N GLY A 42 7.37 5.48 -4.19
CA GLY A 42 8.58 5.93 -4.89
C GLY A 42 9.54 6.75 -4.02
N MET A 43 9.37 6.71 -2.70
CA MET A 43 10.24 7.39 -1.73
C MET A 43 11.25 6.40 -1.14
N LEU A 44 12.54 6.71 -1.26
CA LEU A 44 13.60 5.97 -0.58
C LEU A 44 13.58 6.37 0.90
N VAL A 45 13.28 5.42 1.79
CA VAL A 45 13.55 5.56 3.23
C VAL A 45 14.96 5.01 3.43
N GLY A 46 15.94 5.91 3.47
CA GLY A 46 17.31 5.67 3.91
C GLY A 46 17.47 6.04 5.37
#